data_AF-A0A1Y4WC90-F1
#
_entry.id   AF-A0A1Y4WC90-F1
#
_cell.length_a   1.000
_cell.length_b   1.000
_cell.length_c   1.000
_cell.angle_alpha   90.00
_cell.angle_beta   90.00
_cell.angle_gamma   90.00
#
_symmetry.space_group_name_H-M   'P 1'
#
loop_
_entity.id
_entity.type
_entity.pdbx_description
1 polymer ?
#
loop_
_entity_poly.entity_id
_entity_poly.type
_entity_poly.pdbx_seq_one_letter_code
_entity_poly.pdbx_strand_id
1 'polypeptide(L)'
;MKIQIEDTIYTGTGTEIMDRLRNRSFDPTEFPDADTYIWFLQHNVIRTTGMECPLPDGDTEQRSRAMLKHLERIGALVTLEVVPAH
;
A
#
# COMPACT_ATOMS: atom_id res chain seq x y z
N MET A 1 3.62 -9.53 -6.83
CA MET A 1 4.43 -9.39 -5.60
C MET A 1 3.74 -10.11 -4.46
N LYS A 2 4.52 -10.52 -3.45
CA LYS A 2 4.03 -11.22 -2.27
C LYS A 2 4.50 -10.48 -1.02
N ILE A 3 3.57 -10.11 -0.15
CA ILE A 3 3.85 -9.44 1.12
C ILE A 3 3.16 -10.17 2.26
N GLN A 4 3.64 -9.92 3.48
CA GLN A 4 3.02 -10.37 4.71
C GLN A 4 2.77 -9.17 5.62
N ILE A 5 1.55 -9.08 6.14
CA ILE A 5 1.15 -8.15 7.20
C ILE A 5 0.60 -9.02 8.33
N GLU A 6 1.26 -8.98 9.48
CA GLU A 6 0.98 -9.89 10.60
C GLU A 6 0.95 -11.36 10.12
N ASP A 7 -0.16 -12.08 10.31
CA ASP A 7 -0.33 -13.47 9.86
C ASP A 7 -1.00 -13.60 8.48
N THR A 8 -1.27 -12.49 7.79
CA THR A 8 -1.94 -12.51 6.47
C THR A 8 -0.94 -12.32 5.33
N ILE A 9 -0.94 -13.27 4.39
CA ILE A 9 -0.20 -13.16 3.13
C ILE A 9 -1.09 -12.55 2.03
N TYR A 10 -0.56 -11.56 1.34
CA TYR A 10 -1.16 -10.95 0.17
C TYR A 10 -0.31 -11.23 -1.06
N THR A 11 -0.96 -11.48 -2.19
CA THR A 11 -0.29 -11.75 -3.46
C THR A 11 -1.08 -11.07 -4.58
N GLY A 12 -0.37 -10.41 -5.49
CA GLY A 12 -0.96 -9.65 -6.59
C GLY A 12 -0.05 -8.51 -7.03
N THR A 13 -0.58 -7.59 -7.83
CA THR A 13 0.02 -6.27 -8.07
C THR A 13 -0.04 -5.41 -6.81
N GLY A 14 0.69 -4.29 -6.79
CA GLY A 14 0.58 -3.33 -5.70
C GLY A 14 -0.86 -2.83 -5.53
N THR A 15 -1.53 -2.50 -6.63
CA THR A 15 -2.93 -2.03 -6.64
C THR A 15 -3.89 -3.09 -6.11
N GLU A 16 -3.79 -4.34 -6.55
CA GLU A 16 -4.64 -5.44 -6.06
C GLU A 16 -4.48 -5.65 -4.54
N ILE A 17 -3.25 -5.53 -4.05
CA ILE A 17 -2.97 -5.62 -2.62
C ILE A 17 -3.61 -4.44 -1.87
N MET A 18 -3.44 -3.20 -2.37
CA MET A 18 -4.05 -2.02 -1.76
C MET A 18 -5.57 -2.08 -1.75
N ASP A 19 -6.19 -2.54 -2.83
CA ASP A 19 -7.64 -2.74 -2.88
C ASP A 19 -8.11 -3.77 -1.85
N ARG A 20 -7.35 -4.86 -1.66
CA ARG A 20 -7.70 -5.86 -0.65
C ARG A 20 -7.56 -5.32 0.77
N LEU A 21 -6.56 -4.48 1.03
CA LEU A 21 -6.42 -3.79 2.32
C LEU A 21 -7.56 -2.79 2.54
N ARG A 22 -7.89 -1.98 1.54
CA ARG A 22 -9.03 -1.05 1.53
C ARG A 22 -10.33 -1.77 1.87
N ASN A 23 -10.66 -2.84 1.16
CA ASN A 23 -11.89 -3.62 1.34
C ASN A 23 -11.96 -4.35 2.70
N ARG A 24 -10.83 -4.57 3.38
CA ARG A 24 -10.80 -5.13 4.74
C ARG A 24 -11.03 -4.04 5.80
N SER A 25 -10.52 -2.84 5.55
CA SER A 25 -10.53 -1.75 6.54
C SER A 25 -11.76 -0.86 6.47
N PHE A 26 -12.39 -0.73 5.30
CA PHE A 26 -13.43 0.26 5.04
C PHE A 26 -14.58 -0.30 4.23
N ASP A 27 -15.75 0.33 4.38
CA ASP A 27 -16.87 0.08 3.47
C ASP A 27 -16.52 0.61 2.06
N PRO A 28 -16.75 -0.18 0.99
CA PRO A 28 -16.45 0.25 -0.39
C PRO A 28 -17.15 1.55 -0.83
N THR A 29 -18.23 1.95 -0.16
CA THR A 29 -18.94 3.20 -0.44
C THR A 29 -18.29 4.43 0.21
N GLU A 30 -17.45 4.24 1.23
CA GLU A 30 -16.71 5.32 1.90
C GLU A 30 -15.34 5.56 1.26
N PHE A 31 -14.72 4.50 0.73
CA PHE A 31 -13.46 4.56 0.00
C PHE A 31 -13.62 3.93 -1.38
N PRO A 32 -13.86 4.74 -2.44
CA PRO A 32 -14.31 4.23 -3.73
C PRO A 32 -13.23 3.48 -4.52
N ASP A 33 -11.95 3.83 -4.34
CA ASP A 33 -10.84 3.28 -5.14
C ASP A 33 -9.52 3.21 -4.37
N ALA A 34 -8.56 2.50 -4.97
CA ALA A 34 -7.22 2.32 -4.44
C ALA A 34 -6.45 3.64 -4.30
N ASP A 35 -6.58 4.58 -5.24
CA ASP A 35 -5.86 5.86 -5.19
C ASP A 35 -6.27 6.68 -3.96
N THR A 36 -7.57 6.81 -3.71
CA THR A 36 -8.11 7.51 -2.53
C THR A 36 -7.61 6.86 -1.24
N TYR A 37 -7.57 5.53 -1.20
CA TYR A 37 -7.03 4.79 -0.06
C TYR A 37 -5.52 4.99 0.13
N ILE A 38 -4.74 5.02 -0.96
CA ILE A 38 -3.30 5.30 -0.93
C ILE A 38 -3.02 6.69 -0.35
N TRP A 39 -3.76 7.72 -0.79
CA TRP A 39 -3.64 9.07 -0.24
C TRP A 39 -3.95 9.12 1.26
N PHE A 40 -5.05 8.49 1.67
CA PHE A 40 -5.39 8.38 3.08
C PHE A 40 -4.25 7.70 3.87
N LEU A 41 -3.75 6.56 3.39
CA LEU A 41 -2.72 5.80 4.07
C LEU A 41 -1.41 6.59 4.16
N GLN A 42 -1.02 7.30 3.10
CA GLN A 42 0.14 8.19 3.06
C GLN A 42 0.03 9.28 4.15
N HIS A 43 -1.11 9.98 4.22
CA HIS A 43 -1.34 10.99 5.26
C HIS A 43 -1.25 10.40 6.67
N ASN A 44 -1.78 9.20 6.89
CA ASN A 44 -1.71 8.53 8.18
C ASN A 44 -0.27 8.11 8.55
N VAL A 45 0.49 7.59 7.59
CA VAL A 45 1.89 7.23 7.79
C VAL A 45 2.72 8.48 8.14
N ILE A 46 2.58 9.57 7.39
CA ILE A 46 3.30 10.82 7.67
C ILE A 46 2.94 11.34 9.06
N ARG A 47 1.64 11.40 9.40
CA ARG A 47 1.18 11.91 10.69
C ARG A 47 1.66 11.05 11.87
N THR A 48 1.65 9.73 11.72
CA THR A 48 1.95 8.79 12.82
C THR A 48 3.45 8.63 13.04
N THR A 49 4.24 8.63 11.96
CA THR A 49 5.67 8.32 12.02
C THR A 49 6.55 9.57 11.97
N GLY A 50 6.01 10.72 11.53
CA GLY A 50 6.77 11.94 11.26
C GLY A 50 7.70 11.84 10.04
N MET A 51 7.70 10.71 9.32
CA MET A 51 8.56 10.49 8.17
C MET A 51 7.85 10.91 6.88
N GLU A 52 8.61 11.52 5.98
CA GLU A 52 8.12 11.79 4.63
C GLU A 52 7.80 10.47 3.91
N CYS A 53 6.73 10.49 3.11
CA CYS A 53 6.27 9.35 2.33
C CYS A 53 6.00 9.80 0.89
N PRO A 54 7.03 10.24 0.12
CA PRO A 54 6.82 10.70 -1.24
C PRO A 54 6.29 9.55 -2.10
N LEU A 55 5.24 9.85 -2.87
CA LEU A 55 4.66 8.96 -3.87
C LEU A 55 4.91 9.55 -5.27
N PRO A 56 5.15 8.70 -6.29
CA PRO A 56 5.42 9.17 -7.64
C PRO A 56 4.15 9.73 -8.31
N ASP A 57 4.34 10.69 -9.22
CA ASP A 57 3.31 11.17 -10.16
C ASP A 57 3.04 10.15 -11.30
N GLY A 58 3.02 8.86 -10.96
CA GLY A 58 2.81 7.74 -11.85
C GLY A 58 1.37 7.22 -11.83
N ASP A 59 1.16 6.04 -12.41
CA ASP A 59 -0.10 5.33 -12.30
C ASP A 59 -0.35 4.78 -10.88
N THR A 60 -1.56 4.28 -10.64
CA THR A 60 -1.98 3.72 -9.35
C THR A 60 -1.08 2.58 -8.90
N GLU A 61 -0.56 1.76 -9.82
CA GLU A 61 0.35 0.66 -9.49
C GLU A 61 1.68 1.20 -8.98
N GLN A 62 2.28 2.16 -9.67
CA GLN A 62 3.53 2.81 -9.25
C GLN A 62 3.39 3.43 -7.86
N ARG A 63 2.28 4.11 -7.57
CA ARG A 63 1.99 4.66 -6.24
C ARG A 63 1.78 3.57 -5.20
N SER A 64 1.04 2.52 -5.52
CA SER A 64 0.80 1.38 -4.62
C SER A 64 2.11 0.72 -4.22
N ARG A 65 2.97 0.41 -5.18
CA ARG A 65 4.28 -0.21 -4.92
C ARG A 65 5.18 0.70 -4.07
N ALA A 66 5.17 2.02 -4.33
CA ALA A 66 5.93 2.98 -3.53
C ALA A 66 5.42 3.02 -2.08
N MET A 67 4.10 3.04 -1.89
CA MET A 67 3.47 3.02 -0.57
C MET A 67 3.78 1.73 0.20
N LEU A 68 3.72 0.56 -0.45
CA LEU A 68 4.10 -0.73 0.17
C LEU A 68 5.56 -0.74 0.62
N LYS A 69 6.48 -0.18 -0.17
CA LYS A 69 7.89 -0.04 0.23
C LYS A 69 8.06 0.87 1.45
N HIS A 70 7.29 1.94 1.55
CA HIS A 70 7.31 2.79 2.75
C HIS A 70 6.80 2.05 3.98
N LEU A 71 5.72 1.28 3.84
CA LEU A 71 5.19 0.44 4.92
C LEU A 71 6.21 -0.62 5.37
N GLU A 72 6.95 -1.22 4.43
CA GLU A 72 8.06 -2.14 4.75
C GLU A 72 9.16 -1.43 5.52
N ARG A 73 9.58 -0.24 5.07
CA ARG A 73 10.63 0.56 5.70
C ARG A 73 10.32 0.92 7.15
N ILE A 74 9.04 1.09 7.49
CA ILE A 74 8.59 1.38 8.87
C ILE A 74 8.24 0.12 9.67
N GLY A 75 8.45 -1.08 9.10
CA GLY A 75 8.19 -2.36 9.74
C GLY A 75 6.71 -2.76 9.81
N ALA A 76 5.83 -2.11 9.05
CA ALA A 76 4.39 -2.43 9.02
C ALA A 76 4.06 -3.66 8.15
N LEU A 77 4.99 -4.09 7.29
CA LEU A 77 4.88 -5.28 6.47
C LEU A 77 6.25 -5.87 6.14
N VAL A 78 6.27 -7.10 5.63
CA VAL A 78 7.47 -7.76 5.09
C VAL A 78 7.23 -8.16 3.64
N THR A 79 8.14 -7.82 2.73
CA THR A 79 8.09 -8.33 1.36
C THR A 79 8.71 -9.74 1.29
N LEU A 80 7.94 -10.68 0.74
CA LEU A 80 8.38 -12.05 0.53
C LEU A 80 8.88 -12.28 -0.91
N GLU A 81 8.30 -11.58 -1.88
CA GLU A 81 8.69 -11.69 -3.30
C GLU A 81 8.37 -10.40 -4.07
N VAL A 82 9.38 -9.84 -4.75
CA VAL A 82 9.22 -8.70 -5.66
C VAL A 82 9.21 -9.21 -7.10
N VAL A 83 8.11 -8.96 -7.81
CA VAL A 83 8.09 -9.17 -9.27
C VAL A 83 8.77 -7.96 -9.91
N PRO A 84 9.80 -8.16 -10.77
CA PRO A 84 10.43 -7.06 -11.49
C PRO A 84 9.40 -6.37 -12.39
N ALA A 85 9.43 -5.03 -12.44
CA ALA A 85 8.71 -4.31 -13.48
C ALA A 85 9.47 -4.55 -14.80
N HIS A 86 8.78 -5.05 -15.83
CA HIS A 86 9.33 -5.18 -17.18
C HIS A 86 9.30 -3.84 -17.90
#